data_AF-A0A8T5LTT1-F1
#
_entry.id   AF-A0A8T5LTT1-F1
#
_cell.length_a   1.000
_cell.length_b   1.000
_cell.length_c   1.000
_cell.angle_alpha   90.00
_cell.angle_beta   90.00
_cell.angle_gamma   90.00
#
_symmetry.space_group_name_H-M   'P 1'
#
loop_
_entity.id
_entity.type
_entity.pdbx_description
1 polymer ?
#
loop_
_entity_poly.entity_id
_entity_poly.type
_entity_poly.pdbx_seq_one_letter_code
_entity_poly.pdbx_strand_id
1 'polypeptide(L)' 'MKIKKRLTQAEEFEIMKLVLDKFLWIGVAIMGLGLWNILNQDSMPTGLTLIITGAIVLVAFLIIIVREFEIIA' A
#
# COMPACT_ATOMS: atom_id res chain seq x y z
N MET A 1 -3.42 -37.07 1.72
CA MET A 1 -3.61 -35.86 0.89
C MET A 1 -4.44 -34.86 1.71
N LYS A 2 -3.85 -33.75 2.20
CA LYS A 2 -4.62 -32.71 2.91
C LYS A 2 -5.50 -31.99 1.90
N ILE A 3 -6.83 -32.04 2.08
CA ILE A 3 -7.78 -31.27 1.28
C ILE A 3 -7.47 -29.79 1.51
N LYS A 4 -7.03 -29.07 0.46
CA LYS A 4 -6.86 -27.63 0.53
C LYS A 4 -8.26 -27.01 0.62
N LYS A 5 -8.59 -26.39 1.75
CA LYS A 5 -9.84 -25.63 1.88
C LYS A 5 -9.80 -24.48 0.87
N ARG A 6 -10.86 -24.35 0.07
CA ARG A 6 -11.08 -23.15 -0.76
C ARG A 6 -11.83 -22.13 0.08
N LEU A 7 -11.42 -20.88 -0.03
CA LEU A 7 -12.06 -19.78 0.66
C LEU A 7 -13.38 -19.46 -0.03
N THR A 8 -14.36 -19.04 0.75
CA THR A 8 -15.57 -18.41 0.24
C THR A 8 -15.25 -17.00 -0.26
N GLN A 9 -16.06 -16.46 -1.18
CA GLN A 9 -15.85 -15.11 -1.72
C GLN A 9 -15.78 -14.03 -0.62
N ALA A 10 -16.53 -14.23 0.47
CA ALA A 10 -16.49 -13.33 1.64
C ALA A 10 -15.13 -13.38 2.37
N GLU A 11 -14.57 -14.58 2.55
CA GLU A 11 -13.25 -14.73 3.16
C GLU A 11 -12.13 -14.19 2.25
N GLU A 12 -12.25 -14.34 0.93
CA GLU A 12 -11.32 -13.76 -0.04
C GLU A 12 -11.32 -12.22 0.02
N PHE A 13 -12.50 -11.62 0.17
CA PHE A 13 -12.65 -10.17 0.34
C PHE A 13 -12.04 -9.66 1.66
N GLU A 14 -12.22 -10.39 2.77
CA GLU A 14 -11.58 -10.05 4.05
C GLU A 14 -10.05 -10.12 3.97
N ILE A 15 -9.52 -11.16 3.31
CA ILE A 15 -8.08 -11.27 3.10
C ILE A 15 -7.59 -10.15 2.19
N MET A 16 -8.31 -9.79 1.12
CA MET A 16 -7.94 -8.68 0.26
C MET A 16 -7.80 -7.38 1.04
N LYS A 17 -8.74 -7.06 1.94
CA LYS A 17 -8.65 -5.89 2.85
C LYS A 17 -7.40 -5.93 3.74
N LEU A 18 -7.09 -7.08 4.32
CA LEU A 18 -5.91 -7.26 5.19
C LEU A 18 -4.58 -7.17 4.42
N VAL A 19 -4.52 -7.75 3.23
CA VAL A 19 -3.36 -7.72 2.36
C VAL A 19 -3.11 -6.31 1.87
N LEU A 20 -4.20 -5.61 1.52
CA LEU A 20 -4.15 -4.25 1.05
C LEU A 20 -3.61 -3.27 2.09
N ASP A 21 -4.08 -3.37 3.34
CA ASP A 21 -3.56 -2.56 4.44
C ASP A 21 -2.03 -2.70 4.53
N LYS A 22 -1.52 -3.94 4.53
CA LYS A 22 -0.08 -4.22 4.54
C LYS A 22 0.67 -3.60 3.36
N PHE A 23 0.06 -3.50 2.18
CA PHE A 23 0.68 -2.83 1.01
C PHE A 23 0.66 -1.30 1.13
N LEU A 24 -0.41 -0.70 1.67
CA LEU A 24 -0.47 0.74 1.95
C LEU A 24 0.63 1.18 2.94
N TRP A 25 0.95 0.33 3.93
CA TRP A 25 2.05 0.58 4.85
C TRP A 25 3.40 0.78 4.16
N ILE A 26 3.63 0.20 2.97
CA ILE A 26 4.87 0.39 2.21
C ILE A 26 4.98 1.83 1.70
N GLY A 27 3.90 2.39 1.14
CA GLY A 27 3.88 3.78 0.69
C GLY A 27 4.08 4.76 1.85
N VAL A 28 3.46 4.47 3.00
CA VAL A 28 3.66 5.24 4.25
C VAL A 28 5.10 5.15 4.73
N ALA A 29 5.72 3.97 4.70
CA ALA A 29 7.12 3.80 5.09
C ALA A 29 8.07 4.60 4.20
N ILE A 30 7.85 4.60 2.88
CA ILE A 30 8.65 5.38 1.92
C ILE A 30 8.53 6.89 2.21
N MET A 31 7.32 7.39 2.46
CA MET A 31 7.13 8.80 2.84
C MET A 31 7.79 9.12 4.18
N GLY A 32 7.70 8.21 5.17
CA GLY A 32 8.37 8.34 6.46
C GLY A 32 9.89 8.43 6.33
N LEU A 33 10.50 7.64 5.43
CA LEU A 33 11.92 7.74 5.10
C LEU A 33 12.26 9.07 4.42
N GLY A 34 11.40 9.57 3.54
CA GLY A 34 11.57 10.90 2.94
C GLY A 34 11.54 12.02 3.97
N LEU A 35 10.61 11.96 4.92
CA LEU A 35 10.53 12.86 6.07
C LEU A 35 11.77 12.76 6.95
N TRP A 36 12.23 11.55 7.27
CA TRP A 36 13.45 11.31 8.04
C TRP A 36 14.68 11.95 7.38
N ASN A 37 14.82 11.86 6.06
CA ASN A 37 15.93 12.47 5.32
C ASN A 37 15.89 14.01 5.33
N ILE A 38 14.70 14.61 5.38
CA ILE A 38 14.56 16.07 5.54
C ILE A 38 14.99 16.48 6.95
N LEU A 39 14.54 15.75 7.96
CA LEU A 39 14.79 16.07 9.37
C LEU A 39 16.27 15.91 9.77
N ASN A 40 16.98 14.94 9.18
CA ASN A 40 18.41 14.70 9.45
C ASN A 40 19.36 15.52 8.57
N GLN A 41 18.86 16.51 7.81
CA GLN A 41 19.63 17.41 6.95
C GLN A 41 20.49 16.72 5.87
N ASP A 42 20.23 15.46 5.52
CA ASP A 42 20.98 14.74 4.48
C ASP A 42 20.82 15.41 3.11
N SER A 43 19.58 15.69 2.69
CA SER A 43 19.26 16.38 1.43
C SER A 43 17.76 16.65 1.30
N MET A 44 17.37 17.92 1.24
CA MET A 44 15.97 18.32 1.05
C MET A 44 15.37 17.84 -0.29
N PRO A 45 16.07 17.93 -1.45
CA PRO A 45 15.58 17.38 -2.72
C PRO A 45 15.35 15.86 -2.67
N THR A 46 16.23 15.12 -2.00
CA THR A 46 16.12 13.66 -1.88
C THR A 46 14.92 13.27 -1.03
N GLY A 47 14.72 13.94 0.10
CA GLY A 47 13.55 13.71 0.96
C GLY A 47 12.22 14.03 0.27
N LEU A 48 12.14 15.15 -0.46
CA LEU A 48 10.96 15.52 -1.26
C LEU A 48 10.67 14.48 -2.34
N THR A 49 11.71 13.98 -3.03
CA THR A 49 11.55 12.95 -4.06
C THR A 49 10.98 11.67 -3.46
N LEU A 50 11.49 11.22 -2.31
CA LEU A 50 10.97 10.04 -1.61
C LEU A 50 9.52 10.21 -1.16
N ILE A 51 9.13 11.39 -0.65
CA ILE A 51 7.75 11.68 -0.27
C ILE A 51 6.83 11.61 -1.51
N ILE A 52 7.23 12.22 -2.62
CA ILE A 52 6.46 12.19 -3.87
C ILE A 52 6.34 10.75 -4.39
N THR A 53 7.43 9.98 -4.38
CA THR A 53 7.41 8.56 -4.77
C THR A 53 6.46 7.75 -3.89
N GLY A 54 6.50 7.93 -2.58
CA GLY A 54 5.59 7.25 -1.65
C GLY A 54 4.13 7.63 -1.89
N ALA A 55 3.85 8.90 -2.16
CA ALA A 55 2.51 9.36 -2.52
C ALA A 55 2.00 8.74 -3.82
N ILE A 56 2.84 8.64 -4.87
CA ILE A 56 2.48 7.99 -6.13
C ILE A 56 2.15 6.50 -5.90
N VAL A 57 2.95 5.80 -5.09
CA VAL A 57 2.71 4.40 -4.74
C VAL A 57 1.36 4.23 -4.04
N LEU A 58 1.05 5.09 -3.07
CA LEU A 58 -0.25 5.06 -2.38
C LEU A 58 -1.43 5.30 -3.32
N VAL A 59 -1.33 6.30 -4.20
CA VAL A 59 -2.37 6.61 -5.17
C VAL A 59 -2.56 5.44 -6.16
N ALA A 60 -1.47 4.82 -6.62
CA ALA A 60 -1.55 3.66 -7.49
C ALA A 60 -2.28 2.49 -6.82
N PHE A 61 -1.95 2.18 -5.55
CA PHE A 61 -2.68 1.16 -4.80
C PHE A 61 -4.15 1.54 -4.57
N LEU A 62 -4.44 2.80 -4.23
CA LEU A 62 -5.83 3.28 -4.07
C LEU A 62 -6.65 3.07 -5.35
N ILE A 63 -6.08 3.35 -6.52
CA ILE A 63 -6.76 3.12 -7.80
C ILE A 63 -7.04 1.63 -8.01
N ILE A 64 -6.08 0.76 -7.71
CA ILE A 64 -6.27 -0.70 -7.81
C ILE A 64 -7.40 -1.15 -6.88
N ILE A 65 -7.45 -0.64 -5.66
CA ILE A 65 -8.50 -0.93 -4.68
C ILE A 65 -9.87 -0.58 -5.22
N VAL A 66 -10.07 0.68 -5.60
CA VAL A 66 -11.40 1.16 -6.02
C VAL A 66 -11.91 0.32 -7.18
N ARG A 67 -11.03 -0.02 -8.13
CA ARG A 67 -11.39 -0.86 -9.27
C ARG A 67 -11.79 -2.28 -8.87
N GLU A 68 -11.04 -2.93 -7.99
CA GLU A 68 -11.40 -4.28 -7.50
C GLU A 68 -12.68 -4.26 -6.64
N PHE A 69 -12.87 -3.23 -5.82
CA PHE A 69 -14.07 -3.09 -5.00
C PHE A 69 -15.34 -2.83 -5.83
N GLU A 70 -15.27 -2.01 -6.87
CA GLU A 70 -16.40 -1.77 -7.79
C GLU A 70 -16.75 -2.99 -8.65
N ILE A 71 -15.80 -3.90 -8.89
CA ILE A 71 -16.07 -5.15 -9.63
C ILE A 71 -16.83 -6.17 -8.74
N ILE A 72 -16.68 -6.08 -7.43
CA ILE A 72 -17.26 -7.04 -6.47
C ILE A 72 -18.61 -6.55 -5.91
N ALA A 73 -18.88 -5.24 -5.92
CA ALA A 73 -20.12 -4.61 -5.46
C ALA A 73 -21.25 -4.71 -6.51
#